data_AF-A0A6V7LQ14-F1
#
_entry.id   AF-A0A6V7LQ14-F1
#
_cell.length_a   1.000
_cell.length_b   1.000
_cell.length_c   1.000
_cell.angle_alpha   90.00
_cell.angle_beta   90.00
_cell.angle_gamma   90.00
#
_symmetry.space_group_name_H-M   'P 1'
#
loop_
_entity.id
_entity.type
_entity.pdbx_description
1 polymer ?
#
loop_
_entity_poly.entity_id
_entity_poly.type
_entity_poly.pdbx_seq_one_letter_code
_entity_poly.pdbx_strand_id
1 'polypeptide(L)' 'PGQWKTGGGIYARPTIINNQTCGNQFIGQCQRNGYRSIDGSCNNLDNPTWGMAQTRYARLLPAIYSD' A
#
# COMPACT_ATOMS: atom_id res chain seq x y z
N PRO A 1 -16.46 -1.44 14.65
CA PRO A 1 -17.28 -0.39 15.31
C PRO A 1 -16.38 0.72 15.88
N GLY A 2 -16.40 1.90 15.22
CA GLY A 2 -15.65 3.12 15.60
C GLY A 2 -14.15 3.05 15.26
N GLN A 3 -13.50 4.04 14.63
CA GLN A 3 -13.63 5.47 14.91
C GLN A 3 -13.45 6.37 13.66
N TRP A 4 -14.48 7.19 13.48
CA TRP A 4 -14.56 8.63 13.18
C TRP A 4 -13.59 9.33 12.21
N LYS A 5 -14.23 9.89 11.17
CA LYS A 5 -13.72 10.89 10.22
C LYS A 5 -13.37 12.19 10.93
N THR A 6 -12.12 12.64 10.80
CA THR A 6 -11.78 14.07 10.85
C THR A 6 -11.69 14.60 9.42
N GLY A 7 -12.30 15.76 9.17
CA GLY A 7 -12.57 16.31 7.84
C GLY A 7 -11.33 16.40 6.95
N GLY A 8 -11.46 15.92 5.71
CA GLY A 8 -10.41 15.89 4.69
C GLY A 8 -10.03 14.45 4.32
N GLY A 9 -10.64 13.91 3.25
CA GLY A 9 -10.67 12.48 2.93
C GLY A 9 -9.35 11.72 3.05
N ILE A 10 -9.34 10.72 3.93
CA ILE A 10 -8.27 9.73 4.11
C ILE A 10 -8.91 8.35 4.24
N TYR A 11 -8.55 7.43 3.35
CA TYR A 11 -9.04 6.05 3.30
C TYR A 11 -7.84 5.10 3.21
N ALA A 12 -7.00 5.00 4.25
CA ALA A 12 -6.06 3.90 4.37
C ALA A 12 -5.61 3.74 5.84
N ARG A 13 -5.62 2.51 6.34
CA ARG A 13 -5.22 2.20 7.73
C ARG A 13 -3.70 2.34 7.85
N PRO A 14 -3.15 3.09 8.82
CA PRO A 14 -1.72 3.10 9.06
C PRO A 14 -1.31 1.75 9.63
N THR A 15 -0.48 0.98 8.91
CA THR A 15 0.12 -0.23 9.46
C THR A 15 1.18 0.17 10.47
N ILE A 16 0.91 -0.10 11.74
CA ILE A 16 1.86 0.03 12.87
C ILE A 16 3.20 -0.62 12.46
N ILE A 17 4.30 0.10 12.61
CA ILE A 17 5.66 -0.38 12.35
C ILE A 17 5.96 -1.49 13.36
N ASN A 18 5.80 -2.78 12.99
CA ASN A 18 6.36 -3.93 13.70
C ASN A 18 6.14 -5.24 12.89
N ASN A 19 6.88 -5.42 11.80
CA ASN A 19 7.58 -6.67 11.43
C ASN A 19 8.34 -6.43 10.11
N GLN A 20 9.65 -6.69 10.10
CA GLN A 20 10.50 -6.43 8.93
C GLN A 20 9.96 -7.18 7.70
N THR A 21 9.36 -6.43 6.78
CA THR A 21 8.98 -6.91 5.45
C THR A 21 9.67 -6.01 4.45
N CYS A 22 10.52 -6.59 3.60
CA CYS A 22 11.23 -5.82 2.58
C CYS A 22 10.29 -5.40 1.44
N GLY A 23 10.51 -4.19 0.91
CA GLY A 23 10.07 -3.80 -0.44
C GLY A 23 8.62 -3.33 -0.62
N ASN A 24 7.75 -3.39 0.38
CA ASN A 24 6.33 -3.02 0.22
C ASN A 24 5.84 -2.02 1.29
N GLN A 25 6.60 -0.96 1.56
CA GLN A 25 6.19 0.05 2.55
C GLN A 25 5.67 1.31 1.88
N PHE A 26 4.35 1.51 1.95
CA PHE A 26 3.74 2.83 1.76
C PHE A 26 3.58 3.48 3.13
N ILE A 27 4.45 4.46 3.43
CA ILE A 27 4.45 5.18 4.71
C ILE A 27 3.63 6.46 4.51
N GLY A 28 2.30 6.36 4.53
CA GLY A 28 1.45 7.51 4.27
C GLY A 28 -0.05 7.23 4.36
N GLN A 29 -0.82 8.29 4.09
CA GLN A 29 -2.27 8.24 3.92
C GLN A 29 -2.59 8.56 2.46
N CYS A 30 -3.55 7.86 1.87
CA CYS A 30 -3.96 8.16 0.50
C CYS A 30 -4.64 9.53 0.42
N GLN A 31 -4.02 10.44 -0.33
CA GLN A 31 -4.55 11.78 -0.55
C GLN A 31 -5.65 11.77 -1.60
N ARG A 32 -6.71 12.55 -1.37
CA ARG A 32 -7.74 12.79 -2.38
C ARG A 32 -7.22 13.79 -3.41
N ASN A 33 -6.67 13.30 -4.52
CA ASN A 33 -6.24 14.09 -5.66
C ASN A 33 -6.99 13.65 -6.93
N GLY A 34 -7.10 14.53 -7.92
CA GLY A 34 -7.68 14.21 -9.24
C GLY A 34 -6.73 13.42 -10.16
N TYR A 35 -5.48 13.23 -9.73
CA TYR A 35 -4.42 12.61 -10.50
C TYR A 35 -3.80 11.42 -9.76
N ARG A 36 -3.14 10.56 -10.54
CA ARG A 36 -2.41 9.40 -10.04
C ARG A 36 -1.07 9.82 -9.44
N SER A 37 -0.61 9.07 -8.46
CA SER A 37 0.77 9.16 -7.96
C SER A 37 1.76 8.66 -9.01
N ILE A 38 3.00 9.15 -8.94
CA ILE A 38 4.06 8.79 -9.90
C ILE A 38 4.50 7.33 -9.74
N ASP A 39 4.48 6.83 -8.51
CA ASP A 39 4.90 5.49 -8.13
C ASP A 39 3.73 4.49 -8.18
N GLY A 40 2.50 4.93 -8.45
CA GLY A 40 1.32 4.05 -8.48
C GLY A 40 0.73 3.73 -7.09
N SER A 41 1.26 4.33 -6.02
CA SER A 41 0.68 4.25 -4.69
C SER A 41 -0.77 4.74 -4.65
N CYS A 42 -1.61 4.17 -3.78
CA CYS A 42 -2.99 4.62 -3.54
C CYS A 42 -3.95 4.51 -4.73
N ASN A 43 -3.63 3.73 -5.75
CA ASN A 43 -4.62 3.32 -6.76
C ASN A 43 -5.70 2.41 -6.13
N ASN A 44 -5.30 1.58 -5.17
CA ASN A 44 -6.22 0.82 -4.31
C ASN A 44 -6.19 1.41 -2.89
N LEU A 45 -7.34 1.89 -2.40
CA LEU A 45 -7.44 2.54 -1.09
C LEU A 45 -7.27 1.57 0.09
N ASP A 46 -7.74 0.32 -0.08
CA ASP A 46 -7.62 -0.71 0.95
C ASP A 46 -6.18 -1.24 1.04
N ASN A 47 -5.49 -1.32 -0.10
CA ASN A 47 -4.13 -1.83 -0.24
C ASN A 47 -3.27 -0.87 -1.09
N PRO A 48 -2.74 0.21 -0.49
CA PRO A 48 -2.05 1.28 -1.23
C PRO A 48 -0.82 0.85 -2.04
N THR A 49 -0.24 -0.31 -1.73
CA THR A 49 0.99 -0.82 -2.38
C THR A 49 0.70 -1.71 -3.59
N TRP A 50 -0.55 -2.04 -3.88
CA TRP A 50 -0.90 -2.89 -5.03
C TRP A 50 -0.66 -2.15 -6.35
N GLY A 51 0.29 -2.68 -7.14
CA GLY A 51 0.68 -2.07 -8.42
C GLY A 51 1.65 -0.89 -8.28
N MET A 52 2.18 -0.63 -7.07
CA MET A 52 3.19 0.38 -6.83
C MET A 52 4.53 -0.05 -7.46
N ALA A 53 5.24 0.87 -8.10
CA ALA A 53 6.55 0.64 -8.69
C ALA A 53 7.60 0.30 -7.61
N GLN A 54 8.70 -0.34 -8.02
CA GLN A 54 9.80 -0.76 -7.13
C GLN A 54 9.36 -1.70 -6.00
N THR A 55 8.21 -2.37 -6.15
CA THR A 55 7.73 -3.42 -5.25
C THR A 55 7.92 -4.80 -5.88
N ARG A 56 7.82 -5.85 -5.05
CA ARG A 56 7.88 -7.23 -5.52
C ARG A 56 6.68 -7.58 -6.41
N TYR A 57 6.91 -8.42 -7.41
CA TYR A 57 5.82 -9.01 -8.18
C TYR A 57 4.98 -9.98 -7.33
N ALA A 58 3.66 -9.98 -7.58
CA ALA A 58 2.77 -11.00 -7.05
C ALA A 58 3.10 -12.36 -7.69
N ARG A 59 2.98 -13.43 -6.92
CA ARG A 59 3.22 -14.81 -7.38
C ARG A 59 1.90 -15.55 -7.40
N LEU A 60 1.54 -16.09 -8.56
CA LEU A 60 0.40 -17.03 -8.69
C LEU A 60 0.75 -18.43 -8.18
N LEU A 61 2.04 -18.79 -8.23
CA LEU A 61 2.58 -20.06 -7.77
C LEU A 61 3.84 -19.82 -6.91
N PRO A 62 4.18 -20.76 -5.99
CA PRO A 62 5.39 -20.67 -5.18
C PRO A 62 6.67 -20.53 -6.02
N ALA A 63 7.71 -20.00 -5.36
CA ALA A 63 9.06 -19.98 -5.91
C ALA A 63 9.63 -21.40 -5.97
N ILE A 64 10.29 -21.77 -7.06
CA ILE A 64 11.05 -23.02 -7.15
C ILE A 64 12.44 -22.66 -7.67
N TYR A 65 13.43 -22.72 -6.79
CA TYR A 65 14.86 -22.52 -7.07
C TYR A 65 15.63 -23.76 -6.60
N SER A 66 16.87 -23.92 -7.03
CA SER A 66 17.67 -25.13 -6.82
C SER A 66 18.74 -25.03 -5.72
N ASP A 67 18.87 -23.87 -5.07
CA ASP A 67 19.92 -23.50 -4.12
C ASP A 67 19.51 -23.57 -2.64
#